data_AF-A0A226Q4C9-F1
#
_entry.id   AF-A0A226Q4C9-F1
#
_cell.length_a   1.000
_cell.length_b   1.000
_cell.length_c   1.000
_cell.angle_alpha   90.00
_cell.angle_beta   90.00
_cell.angle_gamma   90.00
#
_symmetry.space_group_name_H-M   'P 1'
#
loop_
_entity.id
_entity.type
_entity.pdbx_description
1 polymer ?
#
loop_
_entity_poly.entity_id
_entity_poly.type
_entity_poly.pdbx_seq_one_letter_code
_entity_poly.pdbx_strand_id
1 'polypeptide(L)'
;MIHYQRKIDIKNFTIFFIIFLFVVLVCSFSFTRIAYRSVGLFSEIRKMLVLKDEFTFVILLMILIVMLNIEKRGFYSRQRNLIFYSLVGACCAFFFIGSYIFKFITVYRTDIIIDALVLLQIIFMVLAIWELPIGKPLEKSSFIGLLAIAMVDFFFTMAIVMYKEEISLTIEYLKNKTFYFVQPILVIGIIHFVILLISIKLCGKLNIRSLGLFNTLNFMNGVAIFLFVWVLIQFTQFVVVYLLTNRVVWVFTHHDIIPVEWLGNYFAYILGVGLPEELLMRGVMFTQLYALFLIKFPFKKKQSILMSLITSQVLFGMNHLPKLEFEMGWDYLIRTFMLGIFFVLVYLRTGSIYVSIFVHGLMDYHVPLFYSKEMIPYTEDIATLVQFYTLIALIGWPCITKKIVFCQKPEPVAGAY
;
A
#
# COMPACT_ATOMS: atom_id res chain seq x y z
N MET A 1 17.60 -13.05 0.36
CA MET A 1 16.22 -13.58 0.39
C MET A 1 15.86 -14.09 -1.00
N ILE A 2 15.54 -15.38 -1.19
CA ILE A 2 15.14 -15.88 -2.53
C ILE A 2 13.63 -15.68 -2.67
N HIS A 3 13.19 -14.46 -2.96
CA HIS A 3 11.91 -14.27 -3.61
C HIS A 3 12.10 -14.56 -5.10
N TYR A 4 11.10 -15.19 -5.73
CA TYR A 4 11.03 -15.31 -7.18
C TYR A 4 11.03 -13.91 -7.78
N GLN A 5 12.21 -13.41 -8.13
CA GLN A 5 12.33 -12.06 -8.68
C GLN A 5 11.64 -12.04 -10.03
N ARG A 6 10.76 -11.06 -10.15
CA ARG A 6 10.02 -10.81 -11.36
C ARG A 6 10.38 -9.42 -11.85
N LYS A 7 10.61 -9.31 -13.15
CA LYS A 7 10.82 -8.03 -13.83
C LYS A 7 9.54 -7.65 -14.54
N ILE A 8 9.13 -6.40 -14.38
CA ILE A 8 8.04 -5.84 -15.19
C ILE A 8 8.43 -5.94 -16.66
N ASP A 9 7.56 -6.59 -17.43
CA ASP A 9 7.63 -6.59 -18.88
C ASP A 9 6.98 -5.29 -19.36
N ILE A 10 7.81 -4.36 -19.85
CA ILE A 10 7.35 -3.01 -20.23
C ILE A 10 6.22 -3.09 -21.25
N LYS A 11 6.29 -3.99 -22.24
CA LYS A 11 5.24 -4.12 -23.27
C LYS A 11 3.91 -4.56 -22.65
N ASN A 12 3.92 -5.64 -21.87
CA ASN A 12 2.71 -6.15 -21.23
C ASN A 12 2.15 -5.15 -20.21
N PHE A 13 3.03 -4.47 -19.47
CA PHE A 13 2.66 -3.45 -18.50
C PHE A 13 2.02 -2.23 -19.16
N THR A 14 2.61 -1.72 -20.26
CA THR A 14 2.03 -0.61 -21.03
C THR A 14 0.66 -0.99 -21.61
N ILE A 15 0.51 -2.20 -22.16
CA ILE A 15 -0.79 -2.68 -22.66
C ILE A 15 -1.81 -2.75 -21.52
N PHE A 16 -1.44 -3.35 -20.39
CA PHE A 16 -2.30 -3.43 -19.21
C PHE A 16 -2.71 -2.04 -18.71
N PHE A 17 -1.76 -1.11 -18.66
CA PHE A 17 -1.98 0.26 -18.21
C PHE A 17 -2.92 1.03 -19.14
N ILE A 18 -2.71 0.96 -20.46
CA ILE A 18 -3.58 1.62 -21.45
C ILE A 18 -5.00 1.05 -21.39
N ILE A 19 -5.15 -0.28 -21.34
CA ILE A 19 -6.47 -0.92 -21.21
C ILE A 19 -7.15 -0.44 -19.94
N PHE A 20 -6.43 -0.40 -18.83
CA PHE A 20 -7.00 0.00 -17.55
C PHE A 20 -7.40 1.48 -17.54
N LEU A 21 -6.55 2.37 -18.07
CA LEU A 21 -6.85 3.79 -18.22
C LEU A 21 -8.10 4.00 -19.10
N PHE A 22 -8.22 3.24 -20.19
CA PHE A 22 -9.39 3.28 -21.06
C PHE A 22 -10.65 2.80 -20.36
N VAL A 23 -10.58 1.70 -19.59
CA VAL A 23 -11.70 1.23 -18.77
C VAL A 23 -12.12 2.30 -17.77
N VAL A 24 -11.18 2.88 -17.02
CA VAL A 24 -11.48 3.97 -16.09
C VAL A 24 -12.14 5.13 -16.83
N LEU A 25 -11.59 5.59 -17.97
CA LEU A 25 -12.16 6.68 -18.77
C LEU A 25 -13.59 6.39 -19.24
N VAL A 26 -13.82 5.25 -19.90
CA VAL A 26 -15.11 4.90 -20.50
C VAL A 26 -16.16 4.69 -19.43
N CYS A 27 -15.84 3.98 -18.35
CA CYS A 27 -16.75 3.79 -17.24
C CYS A 27 -17.05 5.14 -16.58
N SER A 28 -16.03 5.98 -16.44
CA SER A 28 -16.23 7.29 -15.84
C SER A 28 -17.20 8.17 -16.64
N PHE A 29 -16.95 8.29 -17.94
CA PHE A 29 -17.71 9.17 -18.81
C PHE A 29 -19.14 8.66 -19.06
N SER A 30 -19.30 7.35 -19.26
CA SER A 30 -20.60 6.76 -19.59
C SER A 30 -21.55 6.82 -18.39
N PHE A 31 -21.03 6.60 -17.17
CA PHE A 31 -21.89 6.46 -16.00
C PHE A 31 -22.21 7.79 -15.33
N THR A 32 -21.25 8.72 -15.23
CA THR A 32 -21.58 10.07 -14.75
C THR A 32 -22.65 10.72 -15.63
N ARG A 33 -22.64 10.47 -16.95
CA ARG A 33 -23.67 10.98 -17.87
C ARG A 33 -25.05 10.32 -17.65
N ILE A 34 -25.08 9.03 -17.30
CA ILE A 34 -26.33 8.31 -16.98
C ILE A 34 -26.85 8.77 -15.62
N ALA A 35 -26.01 8.71 -14.58
CA ALA A 35 -26.36 9.16 -13.24
C ALA A 35 -26.82 10.62 -13.24
N TYR A 36 -26.12 11.54 -13.91
CA TYR A 36 -26.54 12.94 -14.03
C TYR A 36 -27.91 13.12 -14.71
N ARG A 37 -28.25 12.26 -15.69
CA ARG A 37 -29.58 12.25 -16.33
C ARG A 37 -30.68 11.66 -15.45
N SER A 38 -30.38 10.62 -14.68
CA SER A 38 -31.32 9.94 -13.78
C SER A 38 -31.67 10.77 -12.54
N VAL A 39 -30.77 11.68 -12.17
CA VAL A 39 -30.75 12.37 -10.88
C VAL A 39 -31.53 13.71 -10.89
N GLY A 40 -32.25 14.02 -11.97
CA GLY A 40 -33.17 15.17 -12.06
C GLY A 40 -34.30 15.21 -11.01
N LEU A 41 -34.45 14.16 -10.19
CA LEU A 41 -35.49 13.97 -9.17
C LEU A 41 -35.05 14.23 -7.70
N PHE A 42 -33.78 14.55 -7.44
CA PHE A 42 -33.25 14.68 -6.07
C PHE A 42 -32.74 16.09 -5.73
N SER A 43 -32.59 16.43 -4.44
CA SER A 43 -31.95 17.69 -4.02
C SER A 43 -30.46 17.69 -4.38
N GLU A 44 -29.86 18.84 -4.71
CA GLU A 44 -28.46 18.97 -5.19
C GLU A 44 -27.42 18.18 -4.37
N ILE A 45 -27.57 18.17 -3.04
CA ILE A 45 -26.70 17.37 -2.14
C ILE A 45 -26.88 15.86 -2.39
N ARG A 46 -28.12 15.39 -2.49
CA ARG A 46 -28.42 13.98 -2.80
C ARG A 46 -28.00 13.59 -4.21
N LYS A 47 -28.08 14.52 -5.17
CA LYS A 47 -27.62 14.30 -6.55
C LYS A 47 -26.14 13.92 -6.58
N MET A 48 -25.33 14.72 -5.91
CA MET A 48 -23.88 14.59 -5.86
C MET A 48 -23.42 13.29 -5.19
N LEU A 49 -24.15 12.82 -4.17
CA LEU A 49 -23.85 11.54 -3.51
C LEU A 49 -24.30 10.31 -4.32
N VAL A 50 -25.45 10.34 -5.00
CA VAL A 50 -25.89 9.21 -5.85
C VAL A 50 -24.93 9.01 -7.02
N LEU A 51 -24.48 10.11 -7.65
CA LEU A 51 -23.47 10.11 -8.72
C LEU A 51 -22.12 9.48 -8.31
N LYS A 52 -21.74 9.59 -7.04
CA LYS A 52 -20.49 9.05 -6.47
C LYS A 52 -20.51 7.52 -6.41
N ASP A 53 -21.52 6.95 -5.79
CA ASP A 53 -21.53 5.53 -5.45
C ASP A 53 -21.77 4.66 -6.69
N GLU A 54 -22.54 5.19 -7.64
CA GLU A 54 -22.89 4.59 -8.92
C GLU A 54 -21.69 4.51 -9.88
N PHE A 55 -20.90 5.59 -9.98
CA PHE A 55 -19.72 5.68 -10.85
C PHE A 55 -18.64 4.67 -10.47
N THR A 56 -18.29 4.65 -9.19
CA THR A 56 -17.19 3.82 -8.70
C THR A 56 -17.61 2.33 -8.71
N PHE A 57 -18.90 2.01 -8.53
CA PHE A 57 -19.45 0.64 -8.59
C PHE A 57 -19.38 0.03 -10.00
N VAL A 58 -19.66 0.83 -11.04
CA VAL A 58 -19.58 0.35 -12.43
C VAL A 58 -18.14 0.17 -12.90
N ILE A 59 -17.24 1.06 -12.49
CA ILE A 59 -15.79 0.87 -12.70
C ILE A 59 -15.38 -0.47 -12.09
N LEU A 60 -15.77 -0.76 -10.85
CA LEU A 60 -15.49 -2.05 -10.20
C LEU A 60 -16.07 -3.24 -10.99
N LEU A 61 -17.35 -3.18 -11.35
CA LEU A 61 -18.02 -4.28 -12.05
C LEU A 61 -17.39 -4.57 -13.41
N MET A 62 -17.04 -3.54 -14.17
CA MET A 62 -16.35 -3.68 -15.45
C MET A 62 -14.92 -4.20 -15.27
N ILE A 63 -14.18 -3.69 -14.29
CA ILE A 63 -12.85 -4.22 -13.94
C ILE A 63 -12.98 -5.70 -13.61
N LEU A 64 -13.92 -6.06 -12.74
CA LEU A 64 -14.19 -7.44 -12.34
C LEU A 64 -14.52 -8.32 -13.54
N ILE A 65 -15.37 -7.86 -14.46
CA ILE A 65 -15.70 -8.58 -15.71
C ILE A 65 -14.46 -8.75 -16.58
N VAL A 66 -13.64 -7.71 -16.74
CA VAL A 66 -12.37 -7.78 -17.48
C VAL A 66 -11.42 -8.78 -16.82
N MET A 67 -11.28 -8.74 -15.49
CA MET A 67 -10.42 -9.66 -14.74
C MET A 67 -10.91 -11.11 -14.88
N LEU A 68 -12.21 -11.36 -14.74
CA LEU A 68 -12.82 -12.69 -14.90
C LEU A 68 -12.69 -13.20 -16.34
N ASN A 69 -12.78 -12.32 -17.34
CA ASN A 69 -12.54 -12.69 -18.74
C ASN A 69 -11.07 -13.01 -19.01
N ILE A 70 -10.13 -12.31 -18.36
CA ILE A 70 -8.70 -12.67 -18.41
C ILE A 70 -8.47 -14.04 -17.77
N GLU A 71 -9.14 -14.35 -16.67
CA GLU A 71 -9.06 -15.67 -16.02
C GLU A 71 -9.60 -16.80 -16.92
N LYS A 72 -10.79 -16.62 -17.51
CA LYS A 72 -11.43 -17.58 -18.43
C LYS A 72 -10.56 -17.97 -19.63
N ARG A 73 -9.64 -17.10 -20.05
CA ARG A 73 -8.68 -17.36 -21.14
C ARG A 73 -7.52 -18.28 -20.71
N GLY A 74 -7.54 -18.84 -19.50
CA GLY A 74 -6.60 -19.89 -19.08
C GLY A 74 -5.22 -19.41 -18.65
N PHE A 75 -5.06 -18.13 -18.31
CA PHE A 75 -3.77 -17.54 -17.91
C PHE A 75 -3.26 -18.03 -16.53
N TYR A 76 -4.11 -18.68 -15.74
CA TYR A 76 -3.85 -19.05 -14.36
C TYR A 76 -4.01 -20.57 -14.13
N SER A 77 -3.02 -21.19 -13.47
CA SER A 77 -3.11 -22.58 -12.97
C SER A 77 -3.95 -22.63 -11.68
N ARG A 78 -4.45 -23.81 -11.26
CA ARG A 78 -5.36 -23.98 -10.11
C ARG A 78 -4.95 -23.23 -8.82
N GLN A 79 -3.65 -23.17 -8.49
CA GLN A 79 -3.13 -22.41 -7.33
C GLN A 79 -3.12 -20.89 -7.56
N ARG A 80 -2.96 -20.44 -8.81
CA ARG A 80 -3.09 -19.03 -9.20
C ARG A 80 -4.54 -18.54 -9.11
N ASN A 81 -5.52 -19.44 -9.27
CA ASN A 81 -6.95 -19.08 -9.19
C ASN A 81 -7.35 -18.66 -7.78
N LEU A 82 -6.87 -19.30 -6.71
CA LEU A 82 -7.21 -18.87 -5.34
C LEU A 82 -6.63 -17.49 -5.02
N ILE A 83 -5.36 -17.23 -5.36
CA ILE A 83 -4.75 -15.89 -5.20
C ILE A 83 -5.54 -14.84 -5.98
N PHE A 84 -5.93 -15.16 -7.22
CA PHE A 84 -6.72 -14.27 -8.06
C PHE A 84 -8.07 -13.95 -7.42
N TYR A 85 -8.88 -14.96 -7.07
CA TYR A 85 -10.19 -14.76 -6.46
C TYR A 85 -10.12 -14.08 -5.09
N SER A 86 -9.11 -14.39 -4.29
CA SER A 86 -8.89 -13.71 -3.01
C SER A 86 -8.55 -12.23 -3.21
N LEU A 87 -7.67 -11.89 -4.15
CA LEU A 87 -7.38 -10.48 -4.45
C LEU A 87 -8.60 -9.74 -5.01
N VAL A 88 -9.36 -10.39 -5.89
CA VAL A 88 -10.63 -9.87 -6.40
C VAL A 88 -11.64 -9.64 -5.26
N GLY A 89 -11.80 -10.61 -4.35
CA GLY A 89 -12.65 -10.49 -3.19
C GLY A 89 -12.23 -9.35 -2.26
N ALA A 90 -10.92 -9.17 -2.05
CA ALA A 90 -10.37 -8.04 -1.30
C ALA A 90 -10.67 -6.70 -1.98
N CYS A 91 -10.49 -6.59 -3.31
CA CYS A 91 -10.87 -5.41 -4.07
C CYS A 91 -12.36 -5.07 -3.91
N CYS A 92 -13.23 -6.07 -4.03
CA CYS A 92 -14.67 -5.88 -3.90
C CYS A 92 -15.06 -5.44 -2.49
N ALA A 93 -14.55 -6.10 -1.45
CA ALA A 93 -14.81 -5.73 -0.05
C ALA A 93 -14.36 -4.29 0.24
N PHE A 94 -13.16 -3.94 -0.22
CA PHE A 94 -12.59 -2.62 -0.08
C PHE A 94 -13.41 -1.53 -0.77
N PHE A 95 -13.90 -1.83 -1.96
CA PHE A 95 -14.80 -0.97 -2.68
C PHE A 95 -16.09 -0.69 -1.90
N PHE A 96 -16.75 -1.73 -1.36
CA PHE A 96 -17.98 -1.56 -0.59
C PHE A 96 -17.78 -0.79 0.73
N ILE A 97 -16.56 -0.81 1.29
CA ILE A 97 -16.18 0.01 2.45
C ILE A 97 -15.99 1.48 2.03
N GLY A 98 -15.25 1.72 0.94
CA GLY A 98 -14.91 3.07 0.47
C GLY A 98 -16.06 3.81 -0.22
N SER A 99 -17.01 3.08 -0.81
CA SER A 99 -18.06 3.66 -1.65
C SER A 99 -19.22 4.27 -0.87
N TYR A 100 -19.18 4.40 0.47
CA TYR A 100 -20.23 5.06 1.27
C TYR A 100 -21.69 4.61 1.01
N ILE A 101 -21.93 3.54 0.24
CA ILE A 101 -23.26 3.01 -0.12
C ILE A 101 -24.12 2.80 1.15
N PHE A 102 -23.46 2.48 2.27
CA PHE A 102 -24.12 2.24 3.54
C PHE A 102 -24.54 3.52 4.30
N LYS A 103 -23.96 4.71 4.05
CA LYS A 103 -24.45 5.96 4.68
C LYS A 103 -25.88 6.32 4.26
N PHE A 104 -26.37 5.77 3.14
CA PHE A 104 -27.74 5.94 2.66
C PHE A 104 -28.76 5.01 3.33
N ILE A 105 -28.26 3.93 3.93
CA ILE A 105 -29.08 3.06 4.73
C ILE A 105 -29.10 3.70 6.12
N THR A 106 -30.06 4.59 6.38
CA THR A 106 -30.37 5.16 7.70
C THR A 106 -30.89 4.06 8.63
N VAL A 107 -30.06 3.07 8.89
CA VAL A 107 -30.34 1.95 9.78
C VAL A 107 -29.15 1.91 10.74
N TYR A 108 -29.47 1.78 12.03
CA TYR A 108 -28.57 1.63 13.18
C TYR A 108 -27.51 0.47 13.08
N ARG A 109 -27.21 -0.05 11.88
CA ARG A 109 -26.37 -1.23 11.64
C ARG A 109 -25.35 -1.06 10.49
N THR A 110 -25.14 0.15 9.97
CA THR A 110 -24.12 0.41 8.94
C THR A 110 -22.72 0.03 9.40
N ASP A 111 -22.44 0.23 10.68
CA ASP A 111 -21.12 -0.05 11.28
C ASP A 111 -20.83 -1.56 11.26
N ILE A 112 -21.81 -2.39 11.60
CA ILE A 112 -21.69 -3.86 11.55
C ILE A 112 -21.39 -4.35 10.12
N ILE A 113 -21.98 -3.71 9.10
CA ILE A 113 -21.73 -4.09 7.70
C ILE A 113 -20.32 -3.69 7.29
N ILE A 114 -19.88 -2.47 7.66
CA ILE A 114 -18.53 -1.99 7.39
C ILE A 114 -17.50 -2.91 8.08
N ASP A 115 -17.71 -3.23 9.36
CA ASP A 115 -16.85 -4.13 10.13
C ASP A 115 -16.80 -5.54 9.51
N ALA A 116 -17.94 -6.06 9.06
CA ALA A 116 -18.01 -7.35 8.36
C ALA A 116 -17.23 -7.32 7.03
N LEU A 117 -17.31 -6.23 6.28
CA LEU A 117 -16.56 -6.05 5.04
C LEU A 117 -15.05 -5.92 5.30
N VAL A 118 -14.65 -5.20 6.36
CA VAL A 118 -13.25 -5.09 6.79
C VAL A 118 -12.71 -6.46 7.17
N LEU A 119 -13.46 -7.23 7.94
CA LEU A 119 -13.09 -8.59 8.32
C LEU A 119 -12.98 -9.50 7.08
N LEU A 120 -13.92 -9.40 6.15
CA LEU A 120 -13.91 -10.16 4.91
C LEU A 120 -12.69 -9.81 4.05
N GLN A 121 -12.32 -8.53 3.99
CA GLN A 121 -11.12 -8.07 3.32
C GLN A 121 -9.85 -8.68 3.94
N ILE A 122 -9.74 -8.67 5.27
CA ILE A 122 -8.63 -9.32 5.99
C ILE A 122 -8.57 -10.81 5.64
N ILE A 123 -9.71 -11.51 5.69
CA ILE A 123 -9.79 -12.94 5.36
C ILE A 123 -9.28 -13.18 3.94
N PHE A 124 -9.74 -12.41 2.96
CA PHE A 124 -9.30 -12.55 1.57
C PHE A 124 -7.80 -12.28 1.40
N MET A 125 -7.26 -11.24 2.04
CA MET A 125 -5.82 -10.97 1.99
C MET A 125 -5.00 -12.13 2.61
N VAL A 126 -5.43 -12.68 3.76
CA VAL A 126 -4.77 -13.82 4.40
C VAL A 126 -4.83 -15.07 3.52
N LEU A 127 -5.97 -15.35 2.88
CA LEU A 127 -6.13 -16.46 1.94
C LEU A 127 -5.16 -16.33 0.75
N ALA A 128 -5.01 -15.13 0.20
CA ALA A 128 -4.02 -14.87 -0.85
C ALA A 128 -2.59 -15.11 -0.35
N ILE A 129 -2.25 -14.63 0.84
CA ILE A 129 -0.92 -14.78 1.43
C ILE A 129 -0.55 -16.25 1.66
N TRP A 130 -1.48 -17.11 2.11
CA TRP A 130 -1.21 -18.53 2.35
C TRP A 130 -0.67 -19.27 1.13
N GLU A 131 -1.14 -18.89 -0.05
CA GLU A 131 -0.76 -19.51 -1.31
C GLU A 131 0.49 -18.88 -1.94
N LEU A 132 0.95 -17.74 -1.44
CA LEU A 132 2.17 -17.11 -1.94
C LEU A 132 3.43 -17.91 -1.55
N PRO A 133 4.45 -17.93 -2.43
CA PRO A 133 5.75 -18.49 -2.10
C PRO A 133 6.49 -17.55 -1.14
N ILE A 134 6.91 -18.08 0.01
CA ILE A 134 7.71 -17.34 1.00
C ILE A 134 9.07 -18.01 1.08
N GLY A 135 10.12 -17.28 0.71
CA GLY A 135 11.49 -17.75 0.82
C GLY A 135 11.97 -17.71 2.27
N LYS A 136 12.82 -18.66 2.67
CA LYS A 136 13.52 -18.57 3.96
C LYS A 136 14.58 -17.46 3.87
N PRO A 137 14.76 -16.64 4.91
CA PRO A 137 15.85 -15.68 4.95
C PRO A 137 17.20 -16.43 4.98
N LEU A 138 18.24 -15.80 4.42
CA LEU A 138 19.60 -16.36 4.38
C LEU A 138 20.18 -16.45 5.79
N GLU A 139 19.95 -15.40 6.56
CA GLU A 139 20.39 -15.26 7.95
C GLU A 139 19.16 -15.21 8.86
N LYS A 140 19.32 -15.71 10.08
CA LYS A 140 18.24 -15.83 11.05
C LYS A 140 18.57 -15.02 12.29
N SER A 141 17.66 -14.12 12.66
CA SER A 141 17.69 -13.45 13.96
C SER A 141 17.09 -14.36 15.03
N SER A 142 17.48 -14.15 16.29
CA SER A 142 16.81 -14.75 17.44
C SER A 142 15.54 -13.96 17.81
N PHE A 143 14.64 -14.56 18.60
CA PHE A 143 13.47 -13.86 19.14
C PHE A 143 13.88 -12.64 19.98
N ILE A 144 14.91 -12.78 20.81
CA ILE A 144 15.44 -11.68 21.64
C ILE A 144 16.02 -10.57 20.74
N GLY A 145 16.73 -10.93 19.67
CA GLY A 145 17.27 -9.96 18.71
C GLY A 145 16.16 -9.18 18.00
N LEU A 146 15.08 -9.85 17.58
CA LEU A 146 13.91 -9.19 17.00
C LEU A 146 13.20 -8.29 18.02
N LEU A 147 12.98 -8.77 19.24
CA LEU A 147 12.36 -7.98 20.30
C LEU A 147 13.19 -6.71 20.61
N ALA A 148 14.52 -6.82 20.68
CA ALA A 148 15.40 -5.68 20.89
C ALA A 148 15.30 -4.64 19.75
N ILE A 149 15.23 -5.08 18.49
CA ILE A 149 14.99 -4.17 17.36
C ILE A 149 13.65 -3.45 17.52
N ALA A 150 12.57 -4.18 17.83
CA ALA A 150 11.25 -3.60 18.03
C ALA A 150 11.22 -2.61 19.20
N MET A 151 11.92 -2.90 20.29
CA MET A 151 12.03 -1.98 21.43
C MET A 151 12.77 -0.70 21.07
N VAL A 152 13.90 -0.79 20.35
CA VAL A 152 14.63 0.41 19.88
C VAL A 152 13.72 1.28 19.02
N ASP A 153 12.96 0.66 18.11
CA ASP A 153 12.02 1.34 17.23
C ASP A 153 10.87 2.02 17.99
N PHE A 154 10.28 1.32 18.96
CA PHE A 154 9.23 1.83 19.83
C PHE A 154 9.70 3.04 20.66
N PHE A 155 10.86 2.93 21.34
CA PHE A 155 11.39 4.02 22.14
C PHE A 155 11.81 5.23 21.32
N PHE A 156 12.33 5.00 20.11
CA PHE A 156 12.61 6.07 19.17
C PHE A 156 11.32 6.80 18.74
N THR A 157 10.26 6.05 18.45
CA THR A 157 8.95 6.64 18.10
C THR A 157 8.33 7.40 19.27
N MET A 158 8.40 6.85 20.49
CA MET A 158 8.01 7.55 21.72
C MET A 158 8.75 8.88 21.87
N ALA A 159 10.08 8.88 21.68
CA ALA A 159 10.89 10.10 21.80
C ALA A 159 10.46 11.16 20.77
N ILE A 160 10.19 10.79 19.51
CA ILE A 160 9.71 11.73 18.50
C ILE A 160 8.37 12.35 18.92
N VAL A 161 7.44 11.54 19.43
CA VAL A 161 6.12 12.03 19.84
C VAL A 161 6.23 12.94 21.05
N MET A 162 7.03 12.56 22.05
CA MET A 162 7.23 13.35 23.27
C MET A 162 7.89 14.70 23.03
N TYR A 163 8.85 14.78 22.10
CA TYR A 163 9.62 15.99 21.80
C TYR A 163 9.20 16.63 20.46
N LYS A 164 7.95 16.41 20.02
CA LYS A 164 7.46 16.83 18.71
C LYS A 164 7.61 18.34 18.49
N GLU A 165 7.34 19.15 19.51
CA GLU A 165 7.40 20.62 19.42
C GLU A 165 8.84 21.13 19.25
N GLU A 166 9.77 20.64 20.08
CA GLU A 166 11.18 21.02 20.04
C GLU A 166 11.85 20.56 18.73
N ILE A 167 11.51 19.34 18.29
CA ILE A 167 11.95 18.80 17.00
C ILE A 167 11.40 19.66 15.86
N SER A 168 10.12 20.05 15.91
CA SER A 168 9.49 20.88 14.87
C SER A 168 10.18 22.23 14.73
N LEU A 169 10.44 22.93 15.84
CA LEU A 169 11.13 24.22 15.84
C LEU A 169 12.52 24.14 15.20
N THR A 170 13.27 23.08 15.53
CA THR A 170 14.62 22.87 15.00
C THR A 170 14.60 22.60 13.49
N ILE A 171 13.61 21.85 13.01
CA ILE A 171 13.57 21.40 11.61
C ILE A 171 12.85 22.41 10.69
N GLU A 172 12.01 23.29 11.24
CA GLU A 172 11.35 24.37 10.49
C GLU A 172 12.37 25.28 9.78
N TYR A 173 13.53 25.52 10.39
CA TYR A 173 14.63 26.23 9.76
C TYR A 173 15.09 25.57 8.44
N LEU A 174 15.24 24.24 8.44
CA LEU A 174 15.64 23.48 7.24
C LEU A 174 14.55 23.47 6.18
N LYS A 175 13.28 23.33 6.59
CA LYS A 175 12.12 23.42 5.70
C LYS A 175 12.12 24.75 4.94
N ASN A 176 12.32 25.87 5.65
CA ASN A 176 12.34 27.20 5.04
C ASN A 176 13.58 27.43 4.15
N LYS A 177 14.76 26.94 4.54
CA LYS A 177 16.00 27.08 3.74
C LYS A 177 16.02 26.26 2.45
N THR A 178 15.24 25.19 2.40
CA THR A 178 15.17 24.30 1.24
C THR A 178 13.96 24.58 0.35
N PHE A 179 13.33 25.75 0.51
CA PHE A 179 12.11 26.11 -0.19
C PHE A 179 11.04 25.02 -0.08
N TYR A 180 10.87 24.46 1.13
CA TYR A 180 9.90 23.43 1.43
C TYR A 180 10.16 22.09 0.73
N PHE A 181 11.34 21.88 0.11
CA PHE A 181 11.67 20.58 -0.48
C PHE A 181 12.02 19.54 0.60
N VAL A 182 12.84 19.91 1.59
CA VAL A 182 13.19 19.02 2.71
C VAL A 182 12.16 19.19 3.81
N GLN A 183 11.28 18.19 3.92
CA GLN A 183 10.24 18.14 4.93
C GLN A 183 10.77 17.58 6.25
N PRO A 184 10.19 17.97 7.40
CA PRO A 184 10.63 17.45 8.70
C PRO A 184 10.57 15.93 8.82
N ILE A 185 9.52 15.33 8.24
CA ILE A 185 9.32 13.87 8.20
C ILE A 185 10.50 13.16 7.52
N LEU A 186 11.07 13.75 6.45
CA LEU A 186 12.22 13.17 5.76
C LEU A 186 13.45 13.12 6.67
N VAL A 187 13.73 14.21 7.39
CA VAL A 187 14.91 14.33 8.26
C VAL A 187 14.82 13.33 9.40
N ILE A 188 13.68 13.31 10.09
CA ILE A 188 13.40 12.38 11.19
C ILE A 188 13.50 10.93 10.69
N GLY A 189 12.89 10.64 9.55
CA GLY A 189 12.89 9.31 8.97
C GLY A 189 14.26 8.82 8.49
N ILE A 190 15.14 9.69 8.02
CA ILE A 190 16.53 9.32 7.71
C ILE A 190 17.29 8.94 8.99
N ILE A 191 17.12 9.72 10.07
CA ILE A 191 17.73 9.41 11.37
C ILE A 191 17.19 8.07 11.88
N HIS A 192 15.88 7.88 11.81
CA HIS A 192 15.19 6.64 12.15
C HIS A 192 15.77 5.44 11.39
N PHE A 193 15.89 5.59 10.07
CA PHE A 193 16.42 4.57 9.19
C PHE A 193 17.85 4.17 9.55
N VAL A 194 18.71 5.14 9.87
CA VAL A 194 20.09 4.85 10.31
C VAL A 194 20.11 4.08 11.63
N ILE A 195 19.33 4.51 12.63
CA ILE A 195 19.21 3.81 13.92
C ILE A 195 18.68 2.38 13.72
N LEU A 196 17.69 2.22 12.84
CA LEU A 196 17.13 0.93 12.47
C LEU A 196 18.18 0.02 11.82
N LEU A 197 18.99 0.53 10.89
CA LEU A 197 20.07 -0.25 10.28
C LEU A 197 21.11 -0.70 11.32
N ILE A 198 21.43 0.16 12.29
CA ILE A 198 22.33 -0.16 13.40
C ILE A 198 21.71 -1.27 14.28
N SER A 199 20.44 -1.14 14.67
CA SER A 199 19.76 -2.12 15.52
C SER A 199 19.61 -3.48 14.81
N ILE A 200 19.29 -3.50 13.52
CA ILE A 200 19.23 -4.71 12.70
C ILE A 200 20.59 -5.43 12.69
N LYS A 201 21.69 -4.70 12.53
CA LYS A 201 23.03 -5.27 12.51
C LYS A 201 23.48 -5.76 13.88
N LEU A 202 23.28 -4.97 14.94
CA LEU A 202 23.78 -5.27 16.28
C LEU A 202 22.90 -6.28 17.02
N CYS A 203 21.59 -6.04 17.07
CA CYS A 203 20.63 -6.85 17.81
C CYS A 203 20.15 -8.05 16.98
N GLY A 204 19.81 -7.80 15.70
CA GLY A 204 19.33 -8.85 14.79
C GLY A 204 20.42 -9.76 14.23
N LYS A 205 21.68 -9.29 14.24
CA LYS A 205 22.82 -9.96 13.58
C LYS A 205 22.54 -10.26 12.11
N LEU A 206 21.79 -9.38 11.45
CA LEU A 206 21.43 -9.51 10.05
C LEU A 206 22.31 -8.60 9.18
N ASN A 207 22.72 -9.13 8.04
CA ASN A 207 23.41 -8.43 6.99
C ASN A 207 22.40 -7.60 6.19
N ILE A 208 22.57 -6.28 6.25
CA ILE A 208 21.69 -5.30 5.59
C ILE A 208 21.60 -5.55 4.07
N ARG A 209 22.67 -6.07 3.45
CA ARG A 209 22.68 -6.37 2.01
C ARG A 209 21.70 -7.50 1.65
N SER A 210 21.38 -8.37 2.60
CA SER A 210 20.47 -9.50 2.39
C SER A 210 18.99 -9.12 2.38
N LEU A 211 18.65 -7.90 2.81
CA LEU A 211 17.29 -7.38 2.99
C LEU A 211 16.65 -6.88 1.68
N GLY A 212 17.38 -6.89 0.56
CA GLY A 212 16.84 -6.56 -0.76
C GLY A 212 16.79 -5.06 -1.10
N LEU A 213 17.38 -4.21 -0.26
CA LEU A 213 17.49 -2.75 -0.48
C LEU A 213 18.37 -2.38 -1.67
N PHE A 214 19.49 -3.06 -1.89
CA PHE A 214 20.44 -2.67 -2.95
C PHE A 214 20.14 -3.30 -4.31
N ASN A 215 18.89 -3.70 -4.56
CA ASN A 215 18.49 -4.33 -5.80
C ASN A 215 17.79 -3.32 -6.71
N THR A 216 18.48 -2.90 -7.78
CA THR A 216 17.98 -1.94 -8.78
C THR A 216 16.67 -2.39 -9.42
N LEU A 217 16.49 -3.69 -9.66
CA LEU A 217 15.25 -4.20 -10.24
C LEU A 217 14.07 -4.01 -9.27
N ASN A 218 14.28 -4.30 -7.98
CA ASN A 218 13.26 -4.07 -6.96
C ASN A 218 12.85 -2.59 -6.92
N PHE A 219 13.83 -1.69 -6.97
CA PHE A 219 13.60 -0.25 -7.02
C PHE A 219 12.78 0.15 -8.26
N MET A 220 13.17 -0.31 -9.45
CA MET A 220 12.44 -0.02 -10.69
C MET A 220 11.01 -0.55 -10.67
N ASN A 221 10.78 -1.74 -10.10
CA ASN A 221 9.43 -2.27 -9.90
C ASN A 221 8.61 -1.36 -8.96
N GLY A 222 9.23 -0.85 -7.90
CA GLY A 222 8.62 0.12 -6.98
C GLY A 222 8.20 1.40 -7.70
N VAL A 223 9.11 2.02 -8.45
CA VAL A 223 8.84 3.23 -9.25
C VAL A 223 7.72 2.99 -10.27
N ALA A 224 7.73 1.86 -10.97
CA ALA A 224 6.71 1.57 -11.97
C ALA A 224 5.30 1.42 -11.35
N ILE A 225 5.18 0.72 -10.21
CA ILE A 225 3.90 0.57 -9.52
C ILE A 225 3.46 1.90 -8.89
N PHE A 226 4.40 2.66 -8.33
CA PHE A 226 4.13 4.02 -7.86
C PHE A 226 3.51 4.89 -8.95
N LEU A 227 4.17 4.98 -10.12
CA LEU A 227 3.68 5.78 -11.23
C LEU A 227 2.33 5.28 -11.76
N PHE A 228 2.13 3.96 -11.83
CA PHE A 228 0.85 3.37 -12.21
C PHE A 228 -0.29 3.83 -11.29
N VAL A 229 -0.12 3.65 -9.97
CA VAL A 229 -1.15 4.02 -8.99
C VAL A 229 -1.33 5.53 -8.95
N TRP A 230 -0.23 6.29 -8.95
CA TRP A 230 -0.23 7.74 -8.91
C TRP A 230 -0.97 8.33 -10.12
N VAL A 231 -0.68 7.90 -11.36
CA VAL A 231 -1.37 8.40 -12.55
C VAL A 231 -2.87 8.06 -12.51
N LEU A 232 -3.24 6.87 -12.04
CA LEU A 232 -4.66 6.50 -11.94
C LEU A 232 -5.40 7.38 -10.93
N ILE A 233 -4.76 7.73 -9.81
CA ILE A 233 -5.32 8.69 -8.85
C ILE A 233 -5.50 10.05 -9.52
N GLN A 234 -4.47 10.57 -10.19
CA GLN A 234 -4.57 11.86 -10.88
C GLN A 234 -5.68 11.86 -11.92
N PHE A 235 -5.79 10.78 -12.69
CA PHE A 235 -6.78 10.64 -13.74
C PHE A 235 -8.20 10.55 -13.17
N THR A 236 -8.42 9.73 -12.13
CA THR A 236 -9.72 9.64 -11.46
C THR A 236 -10.13 10.97 -10.86
N GLN A 237 -9.22 11.66 -10.17
CA GLN A 237 -9.50 12.99 -9.60
C GLN A 237 -9.78 14.03 -10.68
N PHE A 238 -9.00 14.04 -11.77
CA PHE A 238 -9.27 14.90 -12.92
C PHE A 238 -10.67 14.68 -13.47
N VAL A 239 -11.02 13.43 -13.76
CA VAL A 239 -12.30 13.07 -14.38
C VAL A 239 -13.45 13.42 -13.45
N VAL A 240 -13.35 13.09 -12.16
CA VAL A 240 -14.42 13.39 -11.21
C VAL A 240 -14.59 14.89 -10.99
N VAL A 241 -13.50 15.64 -10.76
CA VAL A 241 -13.57 17.11 -10.59
C VAL A 241 -14.15 17.77 -11.84
N TYR A 242 -13.69 17.36 -13.03
CA TYR A 242 -14.20 17.90 -14.29
C TYR A 242 -15.69 17.60 -14.47
N LEU A 243 -16.13 16.36 -14.21
CA LEU A 243 -17.51 15.96 -14.41
C LEU A 243 -18.47 16.59 -13.39
N LEU A 244 -18.02 16.83 -12.15
CA LEU A 244 -18.86 17.44 -11.12
C LEU A 244 -18.91 18.97 -11.24
N THR A 245 -17.82 19.61 -11.64
CA THR A 245 -17.71 21.09 -11.61
C THR A 245 -17.71 21.74 -12.99
N ASN A 246 -17.61 20.95 -14.07
CA ASN A 246 -17.33 21.42 -15.44
C ASN A 246 -16.05 22.28 -15.53
N ARG A 247 -15.14 22.15 -14.57
CA ARG A 247 -13.88 22.90 -14.47
C ARG A 247 -12.77 21.99 -13.97
N VAL A 248 -11.53 22.36 -14.28
CA VAL A 248 -10.34 21.69 -13.74
C VAL A 248 -9.67 22.66 -12.79
N VAL A 249 -9.65 22.33 -11.50
CA VAL A 249 -9.01 23.14 -10.46
C VAL A 249 -7.71 22.46 -10.07
N TRP A 250 -6.60 23.18 -10.24
CA TRP A 250 -5.29 22.70 -9.81
C TRP A 250 -5.10 22.97 -8.32
N VAL A 251 -4.47 22.03 -7.62
CA VAL A 251 -4.14 22.17 -6.19
C VAL A 251 -3.29 23.41 -5.89
N PHE A 252 -2.50 23.87 -6.88
CA PHE A 252 -1.65 25.05 -6.76
C PHE A 252 -2.39 26.38 -6.95
N THR A 253 -3.64 26.36 -7.44
CA THR A 253 -4.39 27.58 -7.83
C THR A 253 -4.68 28.49 -6.64
N HIS A 254 -4.88 27.91 -5.45
CA HIS A 254 -5.28 28.64 -4.24
C HIS A 254 -4.09 28.91 -3.30
N HIS A 255 -2.85 28.67 -3.76
CA HIS A 255 -1.63 28.74 -2.93
C HIS A 255 -1.68 27.87 -1.65
N ASP A 256 -2.56 26.88 -1.59
CA ASP A 256 -2.68 25.95 -0.47
C ASP A 256 -1.38 25.15 -0.26
N ILE A 257 -0.70 24.81 -1.35
CA ILE A 257 0.57 24.07 -1.37
C ILE A 257 1.41 24.59 -2.54
N ILE A 258 2.71 24.78 -2.34
CA ILE A 258 3.65 25.15 -3.41
C ILE A 258 4.13 23.89 -4.14
N PRO A 259 4.35 23.89 -5.47
CA PRO A 259 4.79 22.69 -6.20
C PRO A 259 6.03 21.98 -5.62
N VAL A 260 6.98 22.75 -5.09
CA VAL A 260 8.19 22.21 -4.44
C VAL A 260 7.86 21.51 -3.13
N GLU A 261 6.94 22.06 -2.34
CA GLU A 261 6.43 21.43 -1.11
C GLU A 261 5.66 20.15 -1.43
N TRP A 262 4.80 20.19 -2.44
CA TRP A 262 4.03 19.03 -2.89
C TRP A 262 4.94 17.87 -3.34
N LEU A 263 5.99 18.17 -4.12
CA LEU A 263 6.97 17.17 -4.52
C LEU A 263 7.84 16.69 -3.35
N GLY A 264 8.28 17.62 -2.49
CA GLY A 264 9.09 17.32 -1.30
C GLY A 264 8.39 16.35 -0.35
N ASN A 265 7.07 16.49 -0.19
CA ASN A 265 6.26 15.57 0.61
C ASN A 265 6.28 14.13 0.08
N TYR A 266 6.22 13.89 -1.24
CA TYR A 266 6.37 12.51 -1.75
C TYR A 266 7.69 11.88 -1.33
N PHE A 267 8.81 12.60 -1.45
CA PHE A 267 10.10 12.11 -0.98
C PHE A 267 10.11 11.87 0.53
N ALA A 268 9.51 12.78 1.28
CA ALA A 268 9.42 12.70 2.73
C ALA A 268 8.66 11.48 3.22
N TYR A 269 7.50 11.18 2.65
CA TYR A 269 6.71 10.03 3.08
C TYR A 269 7.27 8.71 2.53
N ILE A 270 7.79 8.67 1.30
CA ILE A 270 8.41 7.46 0.75
C ILE A 270 9.70 7.09 1.49
N LEU A 271 10.60 8.05 1.72
CA LEU A 271 11.92 7.78 2.31
C LEU A 271 11.92 7.96 3.84
N GLY A 272 11.06 8.83 4.36
CA GLY A 272 11.01 9.12 5.80
C GLY A 272 10.06 8.22 6.59
N VAL A 273 9.01 7.68 5.96
CA VAL A 273 8.05 6.78 6.64
C VAL A 273 8.08 5.40 6.01
N GLY A 274 7.76 5.30 4.71
CA GLY A 274 7.67 4.03 4.01
C GLY A 274 8.96 3.23 4.07
N LEU A 275 10.12 3.84 3.83
CA LEU A 275 11.42 3.15 3.85
C LEU A 275 11.74 2.48 5.19
N PRO A 276 11.81 3.19 6.33
CA PRO A 276 12.11 2.56 7.62
C PRO A 276 11.02 1.57 8.05
N GLU A 277 9.74 1.92 7.95
CA GLU A 277 8.66 1.07 8.45
C GLU A 277 8.52 -0.24 7.65
N GLU A 278 8.57 -0.18 6.32
CA GLU A 278 8.47 -1.37 5.48
C GLU A 278 9.70 -2.26 5.66
N LEU A 279 10.90 -1.68 5.71
CA LEU A 279 12.12 -2.43 5.94
C LEU A 279 12.04 -3.22 7.25
N LEU A 280 11.64 -2.55 8.33
CA LEU A 280 11.49 -3.18 9.63
C LEU A 280 10.40 -4.25 9.58
N MET A 281 9.20 -3.91 9.16
CA MET A 281 8.04 -4.78 9.36
C MET A 281 7.99 -5.94 8.35
N ARG A 282 8.32 -5.68 7.09
CA ARG A 282 8.20 -6.66 6.00
C ARG A 282 9.57 -7.27 5.70
N GLY A 283 10.60 -6.42 5.59
CA GLY A 283 11.97 -6.86 5.33
C GLY A 283 12.55 -7.71 6.47
N VAL A 284 12.28 -7.35 7.73
CA VAL A 284 12.85 -8.01 8.92
C VAL A 284 11.81 -8.78 9.73
N MET A 285 10.82 -8.13 10.35
CA MET A 285 9.96 -8.76 11.36
C MET A 285 9.16 -9.92 10.78
N PHE A 286 8.36 -9.70 9.74
CA PHE A 286 7.55 -10.75 9.14
C PHE A 286 8.39 -11.93 8.64
N THR A 287 9.48 -11.67 7.91
CA THR A 287 10.32 -12.72 7.30
C THR A 287 11.07 -13.55 8.34
N GLN A 288 11.57 -12.90 9.40
CA GLN A 288 12.30 -13.56 10.47
C GLN A 288 11.37 -14.30 11.42
N LEU A 289 10.21 -13.73 11.78
CA LEU A 289 9.17 -14.41 12.55
C LEU A 289 8.67 -15.65 11.79
N TYR A 290 8.47 -15.56 10.48
CA TYR A 290 8.09 -16.72 9.67
C TYR A 290 9.13 -17.83 9.72
N ALA A 291 10.41 -17.47 9.57
CA ALA A 291 11.50 -18.44 9.69
C ALA A 291 11.57 -19.08 11.08
N LEU A 292 11.39 -18.28 12.14
CA LEU A 292 11.41 -18.74 13.52
C LEU A 292 10.23 -19.65 13.83
N PHE A 293 9.00 -19.25 13.49
CA PHE A 293 7.80 -20.05 13.71
C PHE A 293 7.79 -21.35 12.91
N LEU A 294 8.38 -21.36 11.72
CA LEU A 294 8.48 -22.56 10.90
C LEU A 294 9.51 -23.56 11.42
N ILE A 295 10.56 -23.10 12.12
CA ILE A 295 11.69 -23.94 12.53
C ILE A 295 11.58 -24.35 14.00
N LYS A 296 11.19 -23.43 14.88
CA LYS A 296 11.24 -23.63 16.34
C LYS A 296 9.94 -24.19 16.92
N PHE A 297 8.85 -24.18 16.17
CA PHE A 297 7.55 -24.63 16.62
C PHE A 297 7.02 -25.72 15.67
N PRO A 298 6.15 -26.63 16.15
CA PRO A 298 5.52 -27.67 15.33
C PRO A 298 4.41 -27.10 14.43
N PHE A 299 4.63 -25.93 13.84
CA PHE A 299 3.68 -25.24 12.98
C PHE A 299 3.87 -25.64 11.52
N LYS A 300 2.76 -25.90 10.84
CA LYS A 300 2.73 -26.04 9.37
C LYS A 300 2.90 -24.67 8.72
N LYS A 301 3.28 -24.64 7.43
CA LYS A 301 3.44 -23.39 6.63
C LYS A 301 2.36 -22.34 6.90
N LYS A 302 1.08 -22.71 6.79
CA LYS A 302 -0.06 -21.77 6.95
C LYS A 302 -0.18 -21.23 8.37
N GLN A 303 0.11 -22.05 9.38
CA GLN A 303 0.13 -21.63 10.79
C GLN A 303 1.31 -20.68 11.05
N SER A 304 2.51 -20.99 10.56
CA SER A 304 3.66 -20.10 10.69
C SER A 304 3.41 -18.75 10.02
N ILE A 305 2.76 -18.73 8.85
CA ILE A 305 2.33 -17.50 8.18
C ILE A 305 1.39 -16.70 9.09
N LEU A 306 0.33 -17.34 9.60
CA LEU A 306 -0.67 -16.67 10.42
C LEU A 306 -0.06 -16.08 11.69
N MET A 307 0.77 -16.84 12.41
CA MET A 307 1.46 -16.36 13.61
C MET A 307 2.41 -15.21 13.29
N SER A 308 3.14 -15.28 12.16
CA SER A 308 4.02 -14.20 11.74
C SER A 308 3.26 -12.93 11.40
N LEU A 309 2.13 -13.06 10.69
CA LEU A 309 1.25 -11.94 10.37
C LEU A 309 0.76 -11.27 11.66
N ILE A 310 0.14 -12.04 12.56
CA ILE A 310 -0.41 -11.52 13.82
C ILE A 310 0.69 -10.83 14.63
N THR A 311 1.81 -11.51 14.90
CA THR A 311 2.88 -10.95 15.74
C THR A 311 3.50 -9.70 15.11
N SER A 312 3.80 -9.70 13.81
CA SER A 312 4.38 -8.50 13.17
C SER A 312 3.39 -7.34 13.10
N GLN A 313 2.09 -7.60 12.93
CA GLN A 313 1.08 -6.54 12.91
C GLN A 313 0.75 -6.00 14.31
N VAL A 314 0.81 -6.84 15.35
CA VAL A 314 0.74 -6.37 16.73
C VAL A 314 1.91 -5.45 17.04
N LEU A 315 3.14 -5.82 16.67
CA LEU A 315 4.31 -4.95 16.83
C LEU A 315 4.16 -3.64 16.03
N PHE A 316 3.65 -3.72 14.81
CA PHE A 316 3.37 -2.55 13.99
C PHE A 316 2.35 -1.61 14.64
N GLY A 317 1.24 -2.14 15.16
CA GLY A 317 0.24 -1.36 15.90
C GLY A 317 0.78 -0.82 17.22
N MET A 318 1.65 -1.55 17.93
CA MET A 318 2.27 -1.08 19.17
C MET A 318 3.13 0.16 18.96
N ASN A 319 3.85 0.27 17.85
CA ASN A 319 4.61 1.47 17.49
C ASN A 319 3.74 2.71 17.27
N HIS A 320 2.43 2.52 17.11
CA HIS A 320 1.46 3.57 16.91
C HIS A 320 0.73 3.98 18.20
N LEU A 321 0.86 3.22 19.29
CA LEU A 321 0.32 3.57 20.61
C LEU A 321 0.73 4.96 21.11
N PRO A 322 1.99 5.42 20.93
CA PRO A 322 2.39 6.75 21.38
C PRO A 322 1.53 7.86 20.76
N LYS A 323 0.99 7.62 19.55
CA LYS A 323 0.15 8.57 18.83
C LYS A 323 -1.32 8.57 19.31
N LEU A 324 -1.77 7.56 20.07
CA LEU A 324 -3.13 7.48 20.59
C LEU A 324 -3.38 8.45 21.75
N GLU A 325 -2.37 8.66 22.60
CA GLU A 325 -2.48 9.58 23.74
C GLU A 325 -2.73 11.04 23.32
N PHE A 326 -2.49 11.36 22.05
CA PHE A 326 -2.54 12.74 21.58
C PHE A 326 -3.71 13.08 20.66
N GLU A 327 -4.43 12.13 20.02
CA GLU A 327 -5.55 12.47 19.10
C GLU A 327 -6.33 11.29 18.49
N MET A 328 -5.92 10.02 18.65
CA MET A 328 -6.45 8.88 17.86
C MET A 328 -7.09 7.76 18.70
N GLY A 329 -8.16 7.16 18.20
CA GLY A 329 -8.92 6.09 18.86
C GLY A 329 -8.46 4.67 18.52
N TRP A 330 -9.10 3.66 19.14
CA TRP A 330 -8.83 2.23 18.90
C TRP A 330 -9.05 1.78 17.44
N ASP A 331 -9.90 2.48 16.71
CA ASP A 331 -10.14 2.28 15.28
C ASP A 331 -8.88 2.51 14.44
N TYR A 332 -8.00 3.42 14.86
CA TYR A 332 -6.71 3.67 14.21
C TYR A 332 -5.78 2.45 14.29
N LEU A 333 -5.73 1.77 15.44
CA LEU A 333 -4.93 0.56 15.61
C LEU A 333 -5.44 -0.59 14.74
N ILE A 334 -6.75 -0.76 14.64
CA ILE A 334 -7.37 -1.79 13.80
C ILE A 334 -7.07 -1.53 12.32
N ARG A 335 -7.18 -0.26 11.88
CA ARG A 335 -6.81 0.15 10.52
C ARG A 335 -5.33 -0.08 10.23
N THR A 336 -4.46 0.24 11.19
CA THR A 336 -3.01 0.02 11.08
C THR A 336 -2.67 -1.47 10.99
N PHE A 337 -3.34 -2.31 11.78
CA PHE A 337 -3.22 -3.76 11.71
C PHE A 337 -3.64 -4.30 10.33
N MET A 338 -4.76 -3.83 9.79
CA MET A 338 -5.25 -4.20 8.47
C MET A 338 -4.29 -3.76 7.35
N LEU A 339 -3.82 -2.51 7.39
CA LEU A 339 -2.84 -1.97 6.44
C LEU A 339 -1.55 -2.79 6.46
N GLY A 340 -1.10 -3.20 7.64
CA GLY A 340 0.04 -4.07 7.80
C GLY A 340 -0.09 -5.41 7.06
N ILE A 341 -1.27 -6.05 7.11
CA ILE A 341 -1.56 -7.26 6.31
C ILE A 341 -1.51 -6.96 4.81
N PHE A 342 -2.10 -5.84 4.38
CA PHE A 342 -2.06 -5.40 2.99
C PHE A 342 -0.63 -5.22 2.48
N PHE A 343 0.26 -4.60 3.26
CA PHE A 343 1.65 -4.41 2.83
C PHE A 343 2.48 -5.70 2.85
N VAL A 344 2.17 -6.67 3.72
CA VAL A 344 2.75 -8.02 3.62
C VAL A 344 2.30 -8.70 2.33
N LEU A 345 1.02 -8.55 1.95
CA LEU A 345 0.52 -9.05 0.67
C LEU A 345 1.23 -8.41 -0.52
N VAL A 346 1.37 -7.08 -0.54
CA VAL A 346 2.13 -6.34 -1.56
C VAL A 346 3.57 -6.86 -1.64
N TYR A 347 4.24 -6.96 -0.50
CA TYR A 347 5.62 -7.41 -0.42
C TYR A 347 5.80 -8.83 -0.97
N LEU A 348 5.00 -9.79 -0.51
CA LEU A 348 5.11 -11.19 -0.91
C LEU A 348 4.68 -11.41 -2.36
N ARG A 349 3.67 -10.69 -2.82
CA ARG A 349 3.16 -10.82 -4.19
C ARG A 349 4.18 -10.31 -5.20
N THR A 350 4.83 -9.20 -4.90
CA THR A 350 5.79 -8.55 -5.79
C THR A 350 7.21 -9.08 -5.63
N GLY A 351 7.55 -9.57 -4.44
CA GLY A 351 8.92 -9.92 -4.07
C GLY A 351 9.85 -8.71 -3.98
N SER A 352 9.30 -7.49 -3.91
CA SER A 352 10.05 -6.24 -3.87
C SER A 352 9.65 -5.41 -2.65
N ILE A 353 10.61 -5.13 -1.77
CA ILE A 353 10.41 -4.23 -0.63
C ILE A 353 10.08 -2.81 -1.09
N TYR A 354 10.65 -2.38 -2.21
CA TYR A 354 10.39 -1.05 -2.75
C TYR A 354 8.94 -0.87 -3.20
N VAL A 355 8.27 -1.91 -3.71
CA VAL A 355 6.85 -1.73 -4.06
C VAL A 355 6.04 -1.39 -2.81
N SER A 356 6.29 -2.05 -1.69
CA SER A 356 5.64 -1.68 -0.43
C SER A 356 6.05 -0.28 0.05
N ILE A 357 7.34 0.08 -0.01
CA ILE A 357 7.85 1.42 0.39
C ILE A 357 7.16 2.55 -0.37
N PHE A 358 7.10 2.43 -1.69
CA PHE A 358 6.50 3.45 -2.54
C PHE A 358 4.97 3.52 -2.38
N VAL A 359 4.29 2.37 -2.26
CA VAL A 359 2.84 2.34 -2.01
C VAL A 359 2.52 2.91 -0.63
N HIS A 360 3.33 2.65 0.39
CA HIS A 360 3.17 3.21 1.74
C HIS A 360 3.33 4.72 1.71
N GLY A 361 4.43 5.24 1.14
CA GLY A 361 4.60 6.69 1.03
C GLY A 361 3.47 7.38 0.25
N LEU A 362 2.94 6.72 -0.79
CA LEU A 362 1.78 7.21 -1.53
C LEU A 362 0.47 7.12 -0.73
N MET A 363 0.34 6.14 0.17
CA MET A 363 -0.79 6.01 1.09
C MET A 363 -0.86 7.19 2.05
N ASP A 364 0.29 7.55 2.62
CA ASP A 364 0.38 8.61 3.63
C ASP A 364 0.38 10.00 2.99
N TYR A 365 0.93 10.12 1.78
CA TYR A 365 0.86 11.34 0.97
C TYR A 365 0.19 11.09 -0.38
N HIS A 366 -1.13 11.23 -0.38
CA HIS A 366 -2.00 10.96 -1.51
C HIS A 366 -2.61 12.23 -2.15
N VAL A 367 -1.97 13.39 -1.98
CA VAL A 367 -2.51 14.67 -2.46
C VAL A 367 -2.50 14.75 -4.00
N PRO A 368 -3.67 14.84 -4.67
CA PRO A 368 -3.75 14.90 -6.12
C PRO A 368 -3.43 16.31 -6.64
N LEU A 369 -3.09 16.39 -7.92
CA LEU A 369 -2.91 17.64 -8.66
C LEU A 369 -4.24 18.36 -8.90
N PHE A 370 -5.33 17.62 -8.97
CA PHE A 370 -6.67 18.13 -9.27
C PHE A 370 -7.56 17.98 -8.04
N TYR A 371 -8.04 19.11 -7.51
CA TYR A 371 -8.80 19.14 -6.26
C TYR A 371 -9.64 20.42 -6.17
N SER A 372 -10.92 20.32 -5.80
CA SER A 372 -11.75 21.50 -5.50
C SER A 372 -12.10 21.55 -4.02
N LYS A 373 -11.25 22.23 -3.24
CA LYS A 373 -11.44 22.44 -1.80
C LYS A 373 -12.75 23.17 -1.47
N GLU A 374 -13.25 23.97 -2.41
CA GLU A 374 -14.36 24.91 -2.17
C GLU A 374 -15.73 24.44 -2.70
N MET A 375 -15.81 23.42 -3.56
CA MET A 375 -17.07 23.10 -4.24
C MET A 375 -17.67 21.75 -3.92
N ILE A 376 -16.92 20.84 -3.31
CA ILE A 376 -17.42 19.49 -3.10
C ILE A 376 -16.90 18.95 -1.77
N PRO A 377 -17.75 18.51 -0.82
CA PRO A 377 -17.35 17.66 0.31
C PRO A 377 -16.88 16.26 -0.16
N TYR A 378 -16.59 16.14 -1.45
CA TYR A 378 -16.12 14.97 -2.15
C TYR A 378 -14.61 15.01 -2.18
N THR A 379 -14.05 14.22 -1.28
CA THR A 379 -12.81 13.53 -1.53
C THR A 379 -13.15 12.08 -1.24
N GLU A 380 -13.17 11.22 -2.25
CA GLU A 380 -12.91 9.81 -1.97
C GLU A 380 -11.68 9.78 -1.05
N ASP A 381 -11.69 8.95 0.00
CA ASP A 381 -10.50 8.76 0.79
C ASP A 381 -9.40 8.28 -0.18
N ILE A 382 -8.46 9.16 -0.52
CA ILE A 382 -7.57 8.89 -1.65
C ILE A 382 -6.58 7.79 -1.24
N ALA A 383 -6.27 7.65 0.05
CA ALA A 383 -5.58 6.49 0.59
C ALA A 383 -6.33 5.19 0.22
N THR A 384 -7.66 5.23 0.27
CA THR A 384 -8.48 4.11 -0.19
C THR A 384 -8.26 3.84 -1.69
N LEU A 385 -8.31 4.85 -2.57
CA LEU A 385 -7.96 4.65 -3.98
C LEU A 385 -6.54 4.08 -4.21
N VAL A 386 -5.55 4.48 -3.41
CA VAL A 386 -4.19 3.92 -3.46
C VAL A 386 -4.22 2.41 -3.22
N GLN A 387 -4.91 1.94 -2.17
CA GLN A 387 -5.05 0.51 -1.88
C GLN A 387 -5.75 -0.23 -3.03
N PHE A 388 -6.84 0.33 -3.53
CA PHE A 388 -7.64 -0.26 -4.60
C PHE A 388 -6.82 -0.47 -5.88
N TYR A 389 -6.17 0.57 -6.39
CA TYR A 389 -5.35 0.46 -7.60
C TYR A 389 -4.12 -0.41 -7.38
N THR A 390 -3.57 -0.43 -6.17
CA THR A 390 -2.49 -1.37 -5.84
C THR A 390 -2.97 -2.81 -5.91
N LEU A 391 -4.13 -3.15 -5.34
CA LEU A 391 -4.69 -4.51 -5.43
C LEU A 391 -4.92 -4.92 -6.89
N ILE A 392 -5.40 -4.02 -7.74
CA ILE A 392 -5.53 -4.25 -9.18
C ILE A 392 -4.18 -4.56 -9.82
N ALA A 393 -3.14 -3.80 -9.48
CA ALA A 393 -1.79 -4.08 -9.94
C ALA A 393 -1.28 -5.45 -9.45
N LEU A 394 -1.63 -5.87 -8.22
CA LEU A 394 -1.31 -7.19 -7.67
C LEU A 394 -2.04 -8.34 -8.38
N ILE A 395 -3.29 -8.12 -8.81
CA ILE A 395 -4.05 -9.08 -9.61
C ILE A 395 -3.39 -9.23 -10.99
N GLY A 396 -3.11 -8.10 -11.65
CA GLY A 396 -2.43 -8.06 -12.95
C GLY A 396 -0.98 -8.51 -12.92
N TRP A 397 -0.34 -8.56 -11.73
CA TRP A 397 1.08 -8.84 -11.53
C TRP A 397 1.64 -9.99 -12.37
N PRO A 398 0.97 -11.16 -12.49
CA PRO A 398 1.50 -12.27 -13.28
C PRO A 398 1.49 -12.05 -14.78
N CYS A 399 0.64 -11.16 -15.29
CA CYS A 399 0.54 -10.80 -16.70
C CYS A 399 1.55 -9.72 -17.07
N ILE A 400 1.82 -8.78 -16.15
CA ILE A 400 2.73 -7.65 -16.37
C ILE A 400 4.18 -7.95 -16.00
N THR A 401 4.49 -9.14 -15.48
CA THR A 401 5.85 -9.52 -15.09
C THR A 401 6.34 -10.85 -15.66
N LYS A 402 7.64 -10.92 -15.95
CA LYS A 402 8.35 -12.15 -16.32
C LYS A 402 9.17 -12.67 -15.15
N LYS A 403 9.19 -14.00 -14.96
CA LYS A 403 10.10 -14.64 -14.01
C LYS A 403 11.53 -14.45 -14.47
N ILE A 404 12.41 -14.05 -13.58
CA ILE A 404 13.86 -14.10 -13.82
C ILE A 404 14.39 -15.38 -13.18
N VAL A 405 14.99 -16.23 -14.01
CA VAL A 405 15.82 -17.33 -13.52
C VAL A 405 17.22 -16.76 -13.35
N PHE A 406 17.71 -16.62 -12.12
CA PHE A 406 19.14 -16.45 -11.91
C PHE A 406 19.77 -17.82 -12.16
N CYS A 407 20.48 -17.98 -13.28
CA CYS A 407 21.42 -19.08 -13.42
C CYS A 407 22.47 -18.92 -12.32
N GLN A 408 22.34 -19.69 -11.23
CA GLN A 408 23.51 -19.97 -10.41
C GLN A 408 24.49 -20.71 -11.33
N LYS A 409 25.64 -20.10 -11.61
CA LYS A 409 26.77 -20.85 -12.17
C LYS A 409 26.99 -22.05 -11.23
N PRO A 410 27.07 -23.29 -11.74
CA PRO A 410 27.44 -24.40 -10.88
C PRO A 410 28.76 -24.05 -10.20
N GLU A 411 28.82 -24.24 -8.89
CA GLU A 411 30.08 -24.15 -8.16
C GLU A 411 31.10 -25.05 -8.87
N PRO A 412 32.34 -24.57 -9.12
CA PRO A 412 33.37 -25.46 -9.60
C PRO A 412 33.51 -26.57 -8.56
N VAL A 413 33.33 -27.81 -9.00
CA VAL A 413 33.55 -29.00 -8.17
C VAL A 413 34.97 -28.89 -7.63
N ALA A 414 35.09 -28.63 -6.33
CA ALA A 414 36.35 -28.71 -5.63
C ALA A 414 36.79 -30.18 -5.67
N GLY A 415 37.77 -30.51 -6.52
CA GLY A 415 38.33 -31.86 -6.62
C GLY A 415 38.62 -32.39 -8.01
N ALA A 416 39.06 -31.55 -8.95
CA ALA A 416 39.71 -32.02 -10.16
C ALA A 416 40.89 -31.09 -10.47
N TYR A 417 42.02 -31.33 -9.79
CA TYR A 417 43.37 -31.48 -10.34
C TYR A 417 44.28 -32.02 -9.24
#